data_AF-A0A2U9IG82-F1
#
_entry.id   AF-A0A2U9IG82-F1
#
_cell.length_a   1.000
_cell.length_b   1.000
_cell.length_c   1.000
_cell.angle_alpha   90.00
_cell.angle_beta   90.00
_cell.angle_gamma   90.00
#
_symmetry.space_group_name_H-M   'P 1'
#
loop_
_entity.id
_entity.type
_entity.pdbx_description
1 polymer ?
#
loop_
_entity_poly.entity_id
_entity_poly.type
_entity_poly.pdbx_seq_one_letter_code
_entity_poly.pdbx_strand_id
1 'polypeptide(L)'
;MNLGLLLDIIFLIIDIAIALWNSYNAGKISAYRKGLGRLFYTLGGFLPMGYVAVIILTFILGYFGYISISSAVFLFSFSFLVFGLEIIIWGVIATYTTLVTAVKYRDWKAGLITAYNAFATIFDAWDYISGFFSNLRNVRKAIDSSDFSIIDVILILITGLAIGFIVTYTAYKEGYKAAKTRYWY
;
A
#
# COMPACT_ATOMS: atom_id res chain seq x y z
N MET A 1 1.71 -18.21 20.35
CA MET A 1 1.67 -17.18 19.29
C MET A 1 3.02 -17.20 18.60
N ASN A 2 3.10 -17.56 17.32
CA ASN A 2 4.38 -17.73 16.63
C ASN A 2 5.04 -16.37 16.36
N LEU A 3 6.36 -16.28 16.56
CA LEU A 3 7.15 -15.06 16.36
C LEU A 3 6.89 -14.39 14.99
N GLY A 4 6.68 -15.19 13.95
CA GLY A 4 6.34 -14.69 12.60
C GLY A 4 5.05 -13.88 12.56
N LEU A 5 3.97 -14.37 13.20
CA LEU A 5 2.68 -13.67 13.22
C LEU A 5 2.78 -12.33 13.97
N LEU A 6 3.63 -12.26 14.99
CA LEU A 6 3.88 -11.03 15.74
C LEU A 6 4.66 -10.01 14.88
N LEU A 7 5.61 -10.46 14.06
CA LEU A 7 6.31 -9.61 13.10
C LEU A 7 5.40 -9.12 11.98
N ASP A 8 4.52 -9.97 11.44
CA ASP A 8 3.56 -9.59 10.40
C ASP A 8 2.61 -8.49 10.88
N ILE A 9 2.12 -8.58 12.12
CA ILE A 9 1.30 -7.53 12.72
C ILE A 9 2.09 -6.22 12.85
N ILE A 10 3.35 -6.28 13.27
CA ILE A 10 4.20 -5.09 13.39
C ILE A 10 4.40 -4.43 12.02
N PHE A 11 4.72 -5.20 10.99
CA PHE A 11 4.88 -4.66 9.63
C PHE A 11 3.58 -4.01 9.13
N LEU A 12 2.45 -4.66 9.38
CA LEU A 12 1.13 -4.15 8.97
C LEU A 12 0.78 -2.82 9.68
N ILE A 13 1.14 -2.65 10.95
CA ILE A 13 1.01 -1.37 11.67
C ILE A 13 1.92 -0.29 11.07
N ILE A 14 3.17 -0.66 10.75
CA ILE A 14 4.13 0.25 10.12
C ILE A 14 3.61 0.71 8.76
N ASP A 15 3.05 -0.19 7.95
CA ASP A 15 2.49 0.12 6.63
C ASP A 15 1.35 1.14 6.73
N ILE A 16 0.46 0.99 7.72
CA ILE A 16 -0.61 1.97 7.99
C ILE A 16 -0.01 3.34 8.32
N ALA A 17 1.00 3.37 9.20
CA ALA A 17 1.64 4.62 9.61
C ALA A 17 2.34 5.31 8.42
N ILE A 18 3.03 4.55 7.58
CA ILE A 18 3.70 5.05 6.37
C ILE A 18 2.66 5.56 5.35
N ALA A 19 1.58 4.82 5.11
CA ALA A 19 0.53 5.22 4.18
C ALA A 19 -0.14 6.54 4.62
N LEU A 20 -0.40 6.70 5.92
CA LEU A 20 -0.92 7.94 6.50
C LEU A 20 0.07 9.11 6.36
N TRP A 21 1.35 8.86 6.66
CA TRP A 21 2.41 9.85 6.53
C TRP A 21 2.56 10.32 5.07
N ASN A 22 2.60 9.38 4.13
CA ASN A 22 2.66 9.67 2.70
C ASN A 22 1.43 10.44 2.24
N SER A 23 0.23 10.07 2.70
CA SER A 23 -1.01 10.78 2.37
C SER A 23 -0.98 12.23 2.85
N TYR A 24 -0.55 12.46 4.08
CA TYR A 24 -0.40 13.81 4.64
C TYR A 24 0.63 14.64 3.86
N ASN A 25 1.79 14.08 3.53
CA ASN A 25 2.80 14.79 2.72
C ASN A 25 2.34 15.04 1.28
N ALA A 26 1.62 14.09 0.68
CA ALA A 26 0.99 14.24 -0.63
C ALA A 26 -0.03 15.39 -0.64
N GLY A 27 -0.76 15.57 0.47
CA GLY A 27 -1.62 16.72 0.72
C GLY A 27 -0.85 18.03 0.66
N LYS A 28 0.27 18.12 1.39
CA LYS A 28 1.16 19.29 1.35
C LYS A 28 1.66 19.57 -0.07
N ILE A 29 2.20 18.56 -0.76
CA ILE A 29 2.70 18.69 -2.13
C ILE A 29 1.60 19.18 -3.07
N SER A 30 0.36 18.70 -2.90
CA SER A 30 -0.77 19.10 -3.74
C SER A 30 -1.15 20.57 -3.63
N ALA A 31 -0.79 21.25 -2.55
CA ALA A 31 -0.98 22.69 -2.40
C ALA A 31 -0.15 23.50 -3.42
N TYR A 32 1.02 22.97 -3.80
CA TYR A 32 1.96 23.60 -4.73
C TYR A 32 1.86 22.99 -6.14
N ARG A 33 1.72 21.65 -6.21
CA ARG A 33 1.71 20.85 -7.43
C ARG A 33 0.63 19.78 -7.34
N LYS A 34 -0.59 20.15 -7.70
CA LYS A 34 -1.79 19.31 -7.58
C LYS A 34 -1.65 17.93 -8.24
N GLY A 35 -1.07 17.86 -9.44
CA GLY A 35 -0.87 16.58 -10.15
C GLY A 35 0.08 15.65 -9.42
N LEU A 36 1.26 16.14 -9.03
CA LEU A 36 2.27 15.36 -8.32
C LEU A 36 1.78 14.88 -6.95
N GLY A 37 1.13 15.76 -6.19
CA GLY A 37 0.60 15.38 -4.89
C GLY A 37 -0.57 14.39 -4.99
N ARG A 38 -1.39 14.42 -6.05
CA ARG A 38 -2.39 13.36 -6.29
C ARG A 38 -1.73 12.03 -6.62
N LEU A 39 -0.68 12.02 -7.44
CA LEU A 39 0.05 10.79 -7.75
C LEU A 39 0.65 10.16 -6.49
N PHE A 40 1.31 10.97 -5.66
CA PHE A 40 1.89 10.54 -4.38
C PHE A 40 0.83 10.05 -3.40
N TYR A 41 -0.34 10.68 -3.38
CA TYR A 41 -1.46 10.24 -2.58
C TYR A 41 -1.96 8.86 -3.04
N THR A 42 -2.18 8.69 -4.34
CA THR A 42 -2.74 7.45 -4.89
C THR A 42 -1.79 6.27 -4.64
N LEU A 43 -0.52 6.39 -5.04
CA LEU A 43 0.45 5.29 -5.01
C LEU A 43 1.13 5.10 -3.65
N GLY A 44 1.34 6.18 -2.89
CA GLY A 44 2.05 6.11 -1.62
C GLY A 44 1.14 6.03 -0.39
N GLY A 45 -0.16 6.29 -0.56
CA GLY A 45 -1.12 6.40 0.53
C GLY A 45 -2.35 5.54 0.32
N PHE A 46 -3.22 5.94 -0.60
CA PHE A 46 -4.53 5.34 -0.81
C PHE A 46 -4.47 3.85 -1.10
N LEU A 47 -3.70 3.45 -2.09
CA LEU A 47 -3.63 2.06 -2.52
C LEU A 47 -2.89 1.16 -1.52
N PRO A 48 -1.74 1.56 -0.92
CA PRO A 48 -1.15 0.81 0.21
C PRO A 48 -2.10 0.63 1.40
N MET A 49 -2.88 1.65 1.76
CA MET A 49 -3.87 1.52 2.82
C MET A 49 -5.04 0.60 2.40
N GLY A 50 -5.46 0.69 1.14
CA GLY A 50 -6.47 -0.20 0.55
C GLY A 50 -6.04 -1.66 0.61
N TYR A 51 -4.78 -1.95 0.23
CA TYR A 51 -4.16 -3.26 0.37
C TYR A 51 -4.23 -3.78 1.81
N VAL A 52 -3.77 -2.99 2.78
CA VAL A 52 -3.78 -3.37 4.18
C VAL A 52 -5.23 -3.65 4.66
N ALA A 53 -6.17 -2.78 4.29
CA ALA A 53 -7.58 -2.96 4.65
C ALA A 53 -8.17 -4.25 4.04
N VAL A 54 -7.86 -4.55 2.78
CA VAL A 54 -8.30 -5.80 2.13
C VAL A 54 -7.73 -7.02 2.86
N ILE A 55 -6.45 -7.01 3.22
CA ILE A 55 -5.83 -8.11 3.97
C ILE A 55 -6.49 -8.30 5.33
N ILE A 56 -6.68 -7.23 6.10
CA ILE A 56 -7.33 -7.28 7.41
C ILE A 56 -8.74 -7.85 7.28
N LEU A 57 -9.54 -7.33 6.34
CA LEU A 57 -10.91 -7.79 6.12
C LEU A 57 -10.95 -9.26 5.72
N THR A 58 -10.09 -9.66 4.78
CA THR A 58 -10.00 -11.06 4.33
C THR A 58 -9.65 -11.98 5.49
N PHE A 59 -8.67 -11.60 6.31
CA PHE A 59 -8.27 -12.38 7.47
C PHE A 59 -9.39 -12.51 8.50
N ILE A 60 -10.04 -11.41 8.88
CA ILE A 60 -11.13 -11.41 9.86
C ILE A 60 -12.31 -12.23 9.35
N LEU A 61 -12.78 -11.96 8.13
CA LEU A 61 -13.95 -12.66 7.57
C LEU A 61 -13.65 -14.14 7.32
N GLY A 62 -12.45 -14.47 6.88
CA GLY A 62 -12.01 -15.87 6.72
C GLY A 62 -11.92 -16.59 8.07
N TYR A 63 -11.38 -15.94 9.09
CA TYR A 63 -11.27 -16.51 10.44
C TYR A 63 -12.64 -16.84 11.06
N PHE A 64 -13.63 -15.98 10.86
CA PHE A 64 -15.00 -16.22 11.32
C PHE A 64 -15.84 -17.11 10.38
N GLY A 65 -15.28 -17.57 9.26
CA GLY A 65 -15.97 -18.42 8.29
C GLY A 65 -17.05 -17.69 7.47
N TYR A 66 -17.00 -16.36 7.39
CA TYR A 66 -17.92 -15.57 6.57
C TYR A 66 -17.59 -15.61 5.08
N ILE A 67 -16.37 -15.99 4.72
CA ILE A 67 -15.96 -16.25 3.33
C ILE A 67 -15.34 -17.63 3.21
N SER A 68 -15.44 -18.21 2.03
CA SER A 68 -14.81 -19.50 1.74
C SER A 68 -13.28 -19.41 1.71
N ILE A 69 -12.63 -20.57 1.90
CA ILE A 69 -11.18 -20.67 1.86
C ILE A 69 -10.68 -20.25 0.47
N SER A 70 -11.36 -20.66 -0.60
CA SER A 70 -11.01 -20.28 -1.96
C SER A 70 -11.10 -18.77 -2.20
N SER A 71 -12.16 -18.12 -1.70
CA SER A 71 -12.27 -16.64 -1.77
C SER A 71 -11.14 -15.95 -1.01
N ALA A 72 -10.77 -16.44 0.17
CA ALA A 72 -9.66 -15.89 0.95
C ALA A 72 -8.30 -16.07 0.26
N VAL A 73 -8.01 -17.27 -0.26
CA VAL A 73 -6.79 -17.57 -1.02
C VAL A 73 -6.71 -16.68 -2.27
N PHE A 74 -7.83 -16.53 -2.98
CA PHE A 74 -7.90 -15.60 -4.11
C PHE A 74 -7.52 -14.19 -3.67
N LEU A 75 -8.15 -13.65 -2.61
CA LEU A 75 -7.92 -12.28 -2.16
C LEU A 75 -6.48 -12.03 -1.74
N PHE A 76 -5.84 -12.95 -1.00
CA PHE A 76 -4.44 -12.81 -0.63
C PHE A 76 -3.50 -12.87 -1.84
N SER A 77 -3.65 -13.89 -2.70
CA SER A 77 -2.77 -14.05 -3.87
C SER A 77 -3.01 -12.98 -4.93
N PHE A 78 -4.25 -12.53 -5.15
CA PHE A 78 -4.56 -11.43 -6.04
C PHE A 78 -4.02 -10.11 -5.49
N SER A 79 -4.16 -9.87 -4.18
CA SER A 79 -3.60 -8.67 -3.55
C SER A 79 -2.08 -8.62 -3.68
N PHE A 80 -1.39 -9.75 -3.48
CA PHE A 80 0.05 -9.84 -3.74
C PHE A 80 0.41 -9.45 -5.18
N LEU A 81 -0.32 -9.95 -6.17
CA LEU A 81 -0.04 -9.68 -7.59
C LEU A 81 -0.29 -8.21 -7.97
N VAL A 82 -1.39 -7.62 -7.50
CA VAL A 82 -1.76 -6.25 -7.88
C VAL A 82 -0.99 -5.23 -7.06
N PHE A 83 -1.08 -5.31 -5.73
CA PHE A 83 -0.47 -4.33 -4.84
C PHE A 83 1.04 -4.54 -4.70
N GLY A 84 1.56 -5.77 -4.85
CA GLY A 84 3.01 -6.00 -4.85
C GLY A 84 3.70 -5.30 -6.03
N LEU A 85 3.11 -5.34 -7.22
CA LEU A 85 3.63 -4.59 -8.37
C LEU A 85 3.58 -3.08 -8.13
N GLU A 86 2.51 -2.61 -7.53
CA GLU A 86 2.33 -1.20 -7.22
C GLU A 86 3.34 -0.69 -6.18
N ILE A 87 3.60 -1.46 -5.13
CA ILE A 87 4.61 -1.16 -4.10
C ILE A 87 5.98 -0.99 -4.76
N ILE A 88 6.34 -1.83 -5.73
CA ILE A 88 7.59 -1.70 -6.48
C ILE A 88 7.60 -0.40 -7.30
N ILE A 89 6.52 -0.11 -8.04
CA ILE A 89 6.40 1.14 -8.82
C ILE A 89 6.54 2.36 -7.92
N TRP A 90 5.87 2.35 -6.76
CA TRP A 90 5.98 3.40 -5.75
C TRP A 90 7.40 3.50 -5.20
N GLY A 91 8.05 2.37 -4.89
CA GLY A 91 9.43 2.31 -4.42
C GLY A 91 10.41 2.97 -5.38
N VAL A 92 10.25 2.74 -6.69
CA VAL A 92 11.05 3.41 -7.74
C VAL A 92 10.82 4.92 -7.73
N ILE A 93 9.56 5.37 -7.66
CA ILE A 93 9.22 6.81 -7.63
C ILE A 93 9.77 7.47 -6.36
N ALA A 94 9.59 6.83 -5.20
CA ALA A 94 10.09 7.30 -3.92
C ALA A 94 11.62 7.42 -3.95
N THR A 95 12.32 6.39 -4.44
CA THR A 95 13.79 6.39 -4.60
C THR A 95 14.25 7.53 -5.51
N TYR A 96 13.63 7.70 -6.68
CA TYR A 96 13.99 8.77 -7.60
C TYR A 96 13.79 10.16 -6.99
N THR A 97 12.66 10.37 -6.31
CA THR A 97 12.34 11.68 -5.74
C THR A 97 13.21 12.04 -4.53
N THR A 98 13.59 11.06 -3.71
CA THR A 98 14.56 11.27 -2.63
C THR A 98 15.97 11.47 -3.17
N LEU A 99 16.35 10.80 -4.26
CA LEU A 99 17.64 10.99 -4.92
C LEU A 99 17.77 12.40 -5.48
N VAL A 100 16.76 12.87 -6.21
CA VAL A 100 16.72 14.26 -6.71
C VAL A 100 16.84 15.23 -5.56
N THR A 101 16.19 14.95 -4.42
CA THR A 101 16.29 15.81 -3.24
C THR A 101 17.72 15.83 -2.68
N ALA A 102 18.34 14.66 -2.53
CA ALA A 102 19.71 14.51 -2.04
C ALA A 102 20.74 15.24 -2.91
N VAL A 103 20.64 15.09 -4.24
CA VAL A 103 21.59 15.68 -5.19
C VAL A 103 21.37 17.19 -5.34
N LYS A 104 20.13 17.62 -5.58
CA LYS A 104 19.82 19.01 -5.93
C LYS A 104 19.86 19.94 -4.72
N TYR A 105 19.42 19.47 -3.55
CA TYR A 105 19.38 20.27 -2.33
C TYR A 105 20.50 19.91 -1.35
N ARG A 106 21.40 18.99 -1.72
CA ARG A 106 22.57 18.55 -0.94
C ARG A 106 22.18 18.07 0.47
N ASP A 107 21.01 17.45 0.59
CA ASP A 107 20.51 16.91 1.85
C ASP A 107 21.00 15.47 2.04
N TRP A 108 21.94 15.28 2.96
CA TRP A 108 22.52 13.97 3.27
C TRP A 108 21.49 12.99 3.87
N LYS A 109 20.46 13.49 4.56
CA LYS A 109 19.38 12.64 5.11
C LYS A 109 18.56 12.04 3.98
N ALA A 110 18.27 12.83 2.95
CA ALA A 110 17.62 12.32 1.74
C ALA A 110 18.50 11.28 1.02
N GLY A 111 19.83 11.40 1.10
CA GLY A 111 20.75 10.37 0.62
C GLY A 111 20.58 9.02 1.33
N LEU A 112 20.48 9.02 2.67
CA LEU A 112 20.23 7.80 3.45
C LEU A 112 18.86 7.19 3.13
N ILE A 113 17.81 8.03 3.05
CA ILE A 113 16.47 7.58 2.68
C ILE A 113 16.46 6.97 1.28
N THR A 114 17.23 7.53 0.35
CA THR A 114 17.36 6.99 -1.01
C THR A 114 17.98 5.60 -1.01
N ALA A 115 19.05 5.39 -0.25
CA ALA A 115 19.69 4.08 -0.13
C ALA A 115 18.73 3.04 0.47
N TYR A 116 17.99 3.42 1.52
CA TYR A 116 16.94 2.58 2.11
C TYR A 116 15.85 2.24 1.09
N ASN A 117 15.27 3.23 0.42
CA ASN A 117 14.21 3.03 -0.56
C ASN A 117 14.67 2.12 -1.72
N ALA A 118 15.91 2.29 -2.19
CA ALA A 118 16.48 1.45 -3.24
C ALA A 118 16.60 -0.01 -2.77
N PHE A 119 17.12 -0.23 -1.56
CA PHE A 119 17.23 -1.57 -0.97
C PHE A 119 15.86 -2.22 -0.79
N ALA A 120 14.90 -1.50 -0.20
CA ALA A 120 13.53 -1.97 0.00
C ALA A 120 12.88 -2.34 -1.35
N THR A 121 12.98 -1.46 -2.35
CA THR A 121 12.42 -1.72 -3.70
C THR A 121 13.02 -2.98 -4.35
N ILE A 122 14.33 -3.22 -4.18
CA ILE A 122 14.98 -4.43 -4.69
C ILE A 122 14.46 -5.67 -3.97
N PHE A 123 14.31 -5.61 -2.65
CA PHE A 123 13.80 -6.71 -1.85
C PHE A 123 12.33 -7.02 -2.21
N ASP A 124 11.49 -6.00 -2.31
CA ASP A 124 10.09 -6.12 -2.73
C ASP A 124 9.98 -6.70 -4.14
N ALA A 125 10.84 -6.26 -5.06
CA ALA A 125 10.89 -6.81 -6.42
C ALA A 125 11.33 -8.28 -6.44
N TRP A 126 12.30 -8.65 -5.60
CA TRP A 126 12.74 -10.03 -5.46
C TRP A 126 11.62 -10.92 -4.91
N ASP A 127 10.97 -10.51 -3.82
CA ASP A 127 9.85 -11.23 -3.22
C ASP A 127 8.71 -11.39 -4.23
N TYR A 128 8.31 -10.31 -4.89
CA TYR A 128 7.30 -10.31 -5.93
C TYR A 128 7.60 -11.30 -7.06
N ILE A 129 8.81 -11.25 -7.63
CA ILE A 129 9.22 -12.13 -8.72
C ILE A 129 9.22 -13.60 -8.26
N SER A 130 9.77 -13.87 -7.08
CA SER A 130 9.86 -15.23 -6.52
C SER A 130 8.48 -15.83 -6.21
N GLY A 131 7.54 -15.00 -5.75
CA GLY A 131 6.16 -15.39 -5.43
C GLY A 131 5.20 -15.37 -6.61
N PHE A 132 5.54 -14.73 -7.73
CA PHE A 132 4.61 -14.40 -8.81
C PHE A 132 3.87 -15.63 -9.37
N PHE A 133 4.59 -16.64 -9.84
CA PHE A 133 3.96 -17.82 -10.45
C PHE A 133 3.19 -18.67 -9.44
N SER A 134 3.63 -18.70 -8.18
CA SER A 134 2.91 -19.39 -7.11
C SER A 134 1.56 -18.73 -6.85
N ASN A 135 1.54 -17.40 -6.68
CA ASN A 135 0.33 -16.63 -6.47
C ASN A 135 -0.60 -16.65 -7.69
N LEU A 136 -0.06 -16.57 -8.91
CA LEU A 136 -0.85 -16.71 -10.13
C LEU A 136 -1.54 -18.06 -10.23
N ARG A 137 -0.85 -19.15 -9.86
CA ARG A 137 -1.43 -20.49 -9.81
C ARG A 137 -2.51 -20.60 -8.72
N ASN A 138 -2.28 -20.00 -7.55
CA ASN A 138 -3.26 -20.00 -6.45
C ASN A 138 -4.54 -19.25 -6.84
N VAL A 139 -4.42 -18.11 -7.51
CA VAL A 139 -5.57 -17.36 -8.06
C VAL A 139 -6.38 -18.24 -9.01
N ARG A 140 -5.74 -18.92 -9.97
CA ARG A 140 -6.45 -19.80 -10.91
C ARG A 140 -7.16 -20.94 -10.19
N LYS A 141 -6.45 -21.65 -9.30
CA LYS A 141 -7.03 -22.75 -8.52
C LYS A 141 -8.19 -22.30 -7.65
N ALA A 142 -8.11 -21.10 -7.07
CA ALA A 142 -9.18 -20.54 -6.25
C ALA A 142 -10.43 -20.25 -7.09
N ILE A 143 -10.29 -19.67 -8.28
CA ILE A 143 -11.41 -19.42 -9.20
C ILE A 143 -12.07 -20.73 -9.65
N ASP A 144 -11.27 -21.77 -9.92
CA ASP A 144 -11.77 -23.07 -10.39
C ASP A 144 -12.46 -23.88 -9.27
N SER A 145 -12.40 -23.43 -8.02
CA SER A 145 -13.01 -24.12 -6.89
C SER A 145 -14.52 -23.90 -6.81
N SER A 146 -15.25 -24.93 -6.43
CA SER A 146 -16.72 -24.90 -6.32
C SER A 146 -17.27 -23.99 -5.22
N ASP A 147 -16.45 -23.66 -4.22
CA ASP A 147 -16.80 -22.79 -3.09
C ASP A 147 -16.39 -21.34 -3.30
N PHE A 148 -15.84 -20.98 -4.46
CA PHE A 148 -15.45 -19.61 -4.78
C PHE A 148 -16.66 -18.70 -4.97
N SER A 149 -16.62 -17.52 -4.34
CA SER A 149 -17.65 -16.49 -4.48
C SER A 149 -17.04 -15.19 -4.99
N ILE A 150 -17.32 -14.87 -6.24
CA ILE A 150 -16.89 -13.59 -6.84
C ILE A 150 -17.53 -12.39 -6.14
N ILE A 151 -18.74 -12.57 -5.58
CA ILE A 151 -19.46 -11.50 -4.86
C ILE A 151 -18.69 -11.14 -3.58
N ASP A 152 -18.25 -12.13 -2.81
CA ASP A 152 -17.48 -11.91 -1.57
C ASP A 152 -16.18 -11.16 -1.88
N VAL A 153 -15.49 -11.58 -2.94
CA VAL A 153 -14.25 -10.95 -3.41
C VAL A 153 -14.48 -9.47 -3.75
N ILE A 154 -15.49 -9.18 -4.57
CA ILE A 154 -15.80 -7.79 -4.99
C ILE A 154 -16.18 -6.94 -3.78
N LEU A 155 -17.01 -7.45 -2.87
CA LEU A 155 -17.43 -6.74 -1.67
C LEU A 155 -16.24 -6.41 -0.77
N ILE A 156 -15.32 -7.35 -0.57
CA ILE A 156 -14.12 -7.13 0.24
C ILE A 156 -13.20 -6.10 -0.40
N LEU A 157 -12.96 -6.19 -1.72
CA LEU A 157 -12.11 -5.23 -2.43
C LEU A 157 -12.71 -3.81 -2.38
N ILE A 158 -14.00 -3.66 -2.66
CA ILE A 158 -14.67 -2.35 -2.60
C ILE A 158 -14.64 -1.79 -1.17
N THR A 159 -14.94 -2.61 -0.16
CA THR A 159 -14.96 -2.18 1.24
C THR A 159 -13.56 -1.79 1.72
N GLY A 160 -12.55 -2.60 1.41
CA GLY A 160 -11.15 -2.32 1.76
C GLY A 160 -10.64 -1.04 1.09
N LEU A 161 -10.92 -0.85 -0.21
CA LEU A 161 -10.59 0.39 -0.92
C LEU A 161 -11.36 1.59 -0.35
N ALA A 162 -12.64 1.44 0.00
CA ALA A 162 -13.41 2.53 0.60
C ALA A 162 -12.84 2.96 1.96
N ILE A 163 -12.47 1.99 2.82
CA ILE A 163 -11.78 2.26 4.09
C ILE A 163 -10.44 2.95 3.82
N GLY A 164 -9.65 2.41 2.90
CA GLY A 164 -8.36 2.98 2.50
C GLY A 164 -8.51 4.43 2.06
N PHE A 165 -9.50 4.73 1.21
CA PHE A 165 -9.82 6.08 0.76
C PHE A 165 -10.23 6.99 1.92
N ILE A 166 -11.18 6.60 2.76
CA ILE A 166 -11.68 7.42 3.86
C ILE A 166 -10.52 7.80 4.80
N VAL A 167 -9.74 6.81 5.21
CA VAL A 167 -8.62 7.00 6.16
C VAL A 167 -7.55 7.90 5.55
N THR A 168 -7.06 7.58 4.35
CA THR A 168 -5.95 8.32 3.75
C THR A 168 -6.36 9.70 3.25
N TYR A 169 -7.58 9.87 2.76
CA TYR A 169 -8.08 11.16 2.29
C TYR A 169 -8.18 12.18 3.42
N THR A 170 -8.53 11.74 4.64
CA THR A 170 -8.54 12.65 5.80
C THR A 170 -7.13 13.18 6.08
N ALA A 171 -6.12 12.30 6.14
CA ALA A 171 -4.71 12.69 6.31
C ALA A 171 -4.24 13.63 5.18
N TYR A 172 -4.59 13.32 3.93
CA TYR A 172 -4.31 14.16 2.77
C TYR A 172 -4.92 15.56 2.91
N LYS A 173 -6.19 15.66 3.32
CA LYS A 173 -6.88 16.93 3.50
C LYS A 173 -6.22 17.77 4.60
N GLU A 174 -5.81 17.16 5.70
CA GLU A 174 -5.10 17.85 6.78
C GLU A 174 -3.73 18.36 6.32
N GLY A 175 -2.99 17.58 5.53
CA GLY A 175 -1.74 18.01 4.92
C GLY A 175 -1.91 19.21 3.98
N TYR A 176 -2.95 19.18 3.15
CA TYR A 176 -3.27 20.25 2.22
C TYR A 176 -3.64 21.56 2.93
N LYS A 177 -4.46 21.49 4.00
CA LYS A 177 -4.80 22.66 4.83
C LYS A 177 -3.56 23.26 5.50
N ALA A 178 -2.72 22.42 6.11
CA ALA A 178 -1.52 22.86 6.83
C ALA A 178 -0.53 23.60 5.92
N ALA A 179 -0.39 23.18 4.66
CA ALA A 179 0.43 23.90 3.69
C ALA A 179 -0.15 25.25 3.30
N LYS A 180 -1.47 25.37 3.20
CA LYS A 180 -2.14 26.65 2.89
C LYS A 180 -2.02 27.66 4.03
N THR A 181 -2.28 27.27 5.27
CA THR A 181 -2.16 28.20 6.41
C THR A 181 -0.75 28.75 6.56
N ARG A 182 0.29 27.97 6.23
CA ARG A 182 1.69 28.41 6.26
C ARG A 182 2.07 29.40 5.15
N TYR A 183 1.22 29.62 4.15
CA TYR A 183 1.41 30.62 3.10
C TYR A 183 0.77 31.97 3.42
N TRP A 184 -0.12 32.03 4.41
CA TRP A 184 -0.80 33.26 4.84
C TRP A 184 -0.06 33.98 5.99
N TYR A 185 1.02 33.39 6.49
CA TYR A 185 1.99 33.97 7.42
C TYR A 185 3.34 34.08 6.72
#